data_AF-A0A098QZ50-F1
#
_entry.id   AF-A0A098QZ50-F1
#
_cell.length_a   1.000
_cell.length_b   1.000
_cell.length_c   1.000
_cell.angle_alpha   90.00
_cell.angle_beta   90.00
_cell.angle_gamma   90.00
#
_symmetry.space_group_name_H-M   'P 1'
#
loop_
_entity.id
_entity.type
_entity.pdbx_description
1 polymer ?
#
loop_
_entity_poly.entity_id
_entity_poly.type
_entity_poly.pdbx_seq_one_letter_code
_entity_poly.pdbx_strand_id
1 'polypeptide(L)'
;MPHSDKQSRLLGIPDSQNLDSLLRSADATRLQNVLMATPDREIAALCLVLDEETRDYLYDCISSKKAGRIREELNRLAHVHMSHEIQQRFVINLITRLEGHRGESFRSHFKPRIPPSRGRNI
;
A
#
# COMPACT_ATOMS: atom_id res chain seq x y z
N MET A 1 22.55 -4.75 -11.72
CA MET A 1 21.19 -4.36 -12.17
C MET A 1 20.86 -3.04 -11.49
N PRO A 2 20.97 -1.88 -12.17
CA PRO A 2 20.72 -0.59 -11.53
C PRO A 2 19.21 -0.33 -11.52
N HIS A 3 18.56 -0.53 -10.38
CA HIS A 3 17.22 0.04 -10.11
C HIS A 3 17.38 1.45 -9.55
N SER A 4 18.11 2.31 -10.28
CA SER A 4 18.13 3.75 -10.03
C SER A 4 16.84 4.37 -10.57
N ASP A 5 16.30 5.36 -9.84
CA ASP A 5 15.17 6.24 -10.22
C ASP A 5 13.73 5.71 -10.10
N LYS A 6 13.39 5.12 -8.95
CA LYS A 6 12.00 5.10 -8.46
C LYS A 6 11.78 5.92 -7.18
N GLN A 7 12.77 6.66 -6.72
CA GLN A 7 12.71 7.49 -5.51
C GLN A 7 11.72 8.68 -5.63
N SER A 8 11.16 8.95 -6.81
CA SER A 8 10.31 10.12 -7.05
C SER A 8 8.79 9.86 -6.93
N ARG A 9 8.33 8.66 -6.57
CA ARG A 9 6.89 8.36 -6.61
C ARG A 9 6.09 8.84 -5.39
N LEU A 10 6.76 9.21 -4.30
CA LEU A 10 6.12 9.90 -3.18
C LEU A 10 5.68 11.33 -3.55
N LEU A 11 6.27 11.94 -4.60
CA LEU A 11 6.06 13.35 -4.95
C LEU A 11 4.65 13.69 -5.46
N GLY A 12 3.78 12.70 -5.67
CA GLY A 12 2.43 12.93 -6.20
C GLY A 12 1.29 12.80 -5.19
N ILE A 13 1.45 11.97 -4.15
CA ILE A 13 0.36 11.66 -3.21
C ILE A 13 0.45 12.63 -2.02
N PRO A 14 -0.52 13.55 -1.87
CA PRO A 14 -0.67 14.34 -0.65
C PRO A 14 -0.76 13.40 0.56
N ASP A 15 -0.16 13.80 1.68
CA ASP A 15 -0.20 13.07 2.97
C ASP A 15 0.75 11.88 3.11
N SER A 16 1.55 11.55 2.09
CA SER A 16 2.53 10.47 2.20
C SER A 16 3.64 10.76 3.24
N GLN A 17 4.10 12.02 3.33
CA GLN A 17 5.04 12.48 4.37
C GLN A 17 4.40 12.45 5.77
N ASN A 18 3.10 12.75 5.85
CA ASN A 18 2.34 12.68 7.10
C ASN A 18 2.25 11.22 7.57
N LEU A 19 2.02 10.27 6.65
CA LEU A 19 2.00 8.85 6.96
C LEU A 19 3.34 8.37 7.55
N ASP A 20 4.48 8.69 6.94
CA ASP A 20 5.78 8.27 7.50
C ASP A 20 6.02 8.82 8.91
N SER A 21 5.71 10.11 9.11
CA SER A 21 5.80 10.74 10.43
C SER A 21 4.91 10.03 11.46
N LEU A 22 3.67 9.72 11.11
CA LEU A 22 2.73 9.00 11.97
C LEU A 22 3.17 7.57 12.27
N LEU A 23 3.72 6.86 11.29
CA LEU A 23 4.24 5.50 11.48
C LEU A 23 5.39 5.47 12.49
N ARG A 24 6.26 6.48 12.46
CA ARG A 24 7.43 6.58 13.36
C ARG A 24 7.06 7.12 14.74
N SER A 25 6.03 7.96 14.84
CA SER A 25 5.58 8.51 16.12
C SER A 25 4.54 7.65 16.84
N ALA A 26 3.90 6.70 16.15
CA ALA A 26 2.89 5.84 16.74
C ALA A 26 3.51 4.89 17.79
N ASP A 27 2.75 4.64 18.87
CA ASP A 27 3.07 3.57 19.81
C ASP A 27 3.17 2.22 19.07
N ALA A 28 4.24 1.47 19.34
CA ALA A 28 4.54 0.23 18.63
C ALA A 28 3.41 -0.80 18.73
N THR A 29 2.76 -0.91 19.89
CA THR A 29 1.65 -1.85 20.10
C THR A 29 0.44 -1.42 19.29
N ARG A 30 0.10 -0.13 19.31
CA ARG A 30 -0.98 0.43 18.50
C ARG A 30 -0.74 0.24 17.01
N LEU A 31 0.47 0.56 16.53
CA LEU A 31 0.86 0.39 15.14
C LEU A 31 0.72 -1.07 14.72
N GLN A 32 1.28 -2.00 15.50
CA GLN A 32 1.17 -3.42 15.23
C GLN A 32 -0.29 -3.88 15.18
N ASN A 33 -1.13 -3.45 16.13
CA ASN A 33 -2.56 -3.80 16.15
C ASN A 33 -3.30 -3.30 14.89
N VAL A 34 -3.06 -2.05 14.49
CA VAL A 34 -3.66 -1.47 13.28
C VAL A 34 -3.20 -2.21 12.03
N LEU A 35 -1.89 -2.49 11.90
CA LEU A 35 -1.35 -3.23 10.76
C LEU A 35 -1.88 -4.66 10.71
N MET A 36 -1.95 -5.34 11.86
CA MET A 36 -2.46 -6.72 11.93
C MET A 36 -3.94 -6.81 11.54
N ALA A 37 -4.75 -5.82 11.93
CA ALA A 37 -6.17 -5.72 11.57
C ALA A 37 -6.41 -5.25 10.13
N THR A 38 -5.44 -4.57 9.51
CA THR A 38 -5.54 -4.09 8.13
C THR A 38 -5.40 -5.25 7.14
N PRO A 39 -6.28 -5.37 6.13
CA PRO A 39 -6.19 -6.41 5.11
C PRO A 39 -4.85 -6.41 4.39
N ASP A 40 -4.30 -7.60 4.12
CA ASP A 40 -2.97 -7.76 3.50
C ASP A 40 -2.88 -7.02 2.15
N ARG A 41 -3.97 -6.99 1.39
CA ARG A 41 -4.06 -6.28 0.11
C ARG A 41 -4.03 -4.75 0.23
N GLU A 42 -4.59 -4.18 1.31
CA GLU A 42 -4.51 -2.74 1.57
C GLU A 42 -3.06 -2.35 1.88
N ILE A 43 -2.37 -3.15 2.69
CA ILE A 43 -0.95 -2.94 3.00
C ILE A 43 -0.09 -3.09 1.74
N ALA A 44 -0.35 -4.11 0.92
CA ALA A 44 0.34 -4.28 -0.34
C ALA A 44 0.13 -3.08 -1.29
N ALA A 45 -1.08 -2.50 -1.33
CA ALA A 45 -1.35 -1.30 -2.11
C ALA A 45 -0.57 -0.08 -1.60
N LEU A 46 -0.44 0.08 -0.27
CA LEU A 46 0.39 1.11 0.34
C LEU A 46 1.88 0.94 -0.02
N CYS A 47 2.39 -0.29 0.00
CA CYS A 47 3.79 -0.56 -0.36
C CYS A 47 4.14 -0.15 -1.81
N LEU A 48 3.16 0.05 -2.71
CA LEU A 48 3.39 0.55 -4.07
C LEU A 48 3.78 2.04 -4.10
N VAL A 49 3.43 2.79 -3.05
CA VAL A 49 3.59 4.25 -3.00
C VAL A 49 4.56 4.71 -1.92
N LEU A 50 4.84 3.86 -0.93
CA LEU A 50 5.89 4.09 0.07
C LEU A 50 7.29 3.92 -0.56
N ASP A 51 8.24 4.72 -0.07
CA ASP A 51 9.64 4.47 -0.34
C ASP A 51 10.11 3.14 0.26
N GLU A 52 11.35 2.78 -0.04
CA GLU A 52 11.92 1.52 0.42
C GLU A 52 12.12 1.50 1.94
N GLU A 53 12.55 2.61 2.54
CA GLU A 53 12.83 2.71 3.97
C GLU A 53 11.55 2.56 4.81
N THR A 54 10.50 3.32 4.52
CA THR A 54 9.21 3.24 5.21
C THR A 54 8.58 1.86 5.02
N ARG A 55 8.79 1.22 3.86
CA ARG A 55 8.28 -0.12 3.59
C ARG A 55 8.99 -1.18 4.41
N ASP A 56 10.30 -1.10 4.54
CA ASP A 56 11.08 -2.02 5.35
C ASP A 56 10.70 -1.87 6.83
N TYR A 57 10.58 -0.63 7.31
CA TYR A 57 10.06 -0.35 8.65
C TYR A 57 8.66 -0.97 8.87
N LEU A 58 7.75 -0.84 7.90
CA LEU A 58 6.43 -1.44 7.97
C LEU A 58 6.49 -2.97 8.07
N TYR A 59 7.43 -3.61 7.35
CA TYR A 59 7.62 -5.06 7.43
C TYR A 59 8.17 -5.51 8.78
N ASP A 60 9.01 -4.71 9.41
CA ASP A 60 9.55 -4.99 10.75
C ASP A 60 8.48 -4.91 11.84
N CYS A 61 7.45 -4.08 11.64
CA CYS A 61 6.33 -3.95 12.57
C CYS A 61 5.31 -5.10 12.52
N ILE A 62 5.45 -6.08 11.62
CA ILE A 62 4.47 -7.17 11.44
C ILE A 62 5.12 -8.56 11.49
N SER A 63 4.30 -9.59 11.75
CA SER A 63 4.80 -10.97 11.74
C SER A 63 5.35 -11.37 10.35
N SER A 64 6.43 -12.17 10.34
CA SER A 64 7.04 -12.70 9.12
C SER A 64 6.03 -13.42 8.21
N LYS A 65 5.09 -14.17 8.80
CA LYS A 65 4.00 -14.84 8.08
C LYS A 65 3.07 -13.85 7.35
N LYS A 66 2.73 -12.71 7.98
CA LYS A 66 1.90 -11.67 7.35
C LYS A 66 2.71 -10.92 6.29
N ALA A 67 3.98 -10.59 6.56
CA ALA A 67 4.87 -9.98 5.59
C ALA A 67 4.99 -10.81 4.30
N GLY A 68 5.10 -12.15 4.41
CA GLY A 68 5.07 -13.06 3.27
C GLY A 68 3.81 -12.91 2.41
N ARG A 69 2.62 -12.93 3.03
CA ARG A 69 1.34 -12.75 2.32
C ARG A 69 1.23 -11.38 1.65
N ILE A 70 1.70 -10.32 2.32
CA ILE A 70 1.72 -8.97 1.74
C ILE A 70 2.64 -8.90 0.52
N ARG A 71 3.81 -9.55 0.55
CA ARG A 71 4.71 -9.60 -0.62
C ARG A 71 4.08 -10.35 -1.80
N GLU A 72 3.35 -11.43 -1.54
CA GLU A 72 2.57 -12.11 -2.58
C GLU A 72 1.48 -11.21 -3.18
N GLU A 73 0.73 -10.49 -2.34
CA GLU A 73 -0.28 -9.54 -2.81
C GLU A 73 0.35 -8.37 -3.58
N LEU A 74 1.50 -7.87 -3.14
CA LEU A 74 2.24 -6.81 -3.83
C LEU A 74 2.66 -7.26 -5.23
N ASN A 75 3.16 -8.48 -5.37
CA ASN A 75 3.49 -9.07 -6.67
C ASN A 75 2.25 -9.19 -7.58
N ARG A 76 1.09 -9.56 -7.02
CA ARG A 76 -0.18 -9.59 -7.79
C ARG A 76 -0.59 -8.18 -8.23
N LEU A 77 -0.49 -7.21 -7.32
CA LEU A 77 -0.85 -5.82 -7.57
C LEU A 77 0.10 -5.11 -8.54
N ALA A 78 1.36 -5.55 -8.68
CA ALA A 78 2.31 -5.00 -9.64
C ALA A 78 1.82 -5.08 -11.10
N HIS A 79 0.88 -5.99 -11.39
CA HIS A 79 0.26 -6.15 -12.71
C HIS A 79 -1.11 -5.47 -12.83
N VAL A 80 -1.66 -4.95 -11.74
CA VAL A 80 -2.96 -4.28 -11.70
C VAL A 80 -2.75 -2.77 -11.87
N HIS A 81 -3.50 -2.16 -12.78
CA HIS A 81 -3.53 -0.70 -12.85
C HIS A 81 -4.38 -0.16 -11.70
N MET A 82 -3.75 0.59 -10.80
CA MET A 82 -4.41 1.29 -9.70
C MET A 82 -4.32 2.78 -9.96
N SER A 83 -5.45 3.49 -9.93
CA SER A 83 -5.44 4.93 -10.08
C SER A 83 -4.81 5.59 -8.85
N HIS A 84 -4.25 6.78 -9.04
CA HIS A 84 -3.67 7.59 -7.98
C HIS A 84 -4.68 7.90 -6.86
N GLU A 85 -5.94 8.16 -7.25
CA GLU A 85 -7.04 8.39 -6.31
C GLU A 85 -7.26 7.19 -5.37
N ILE A 86 -7.23 5.96 -5.91
CA ILE A 86 -7.39 4.74 -5.10
C ILE A 86 -6.19 4.57 -4.16
N GLN A 87 -4.97 4.85 -4.64
CA GLN A 87 -3.76 4.79 -3.82
C GLN A 87 -3.85 5.78 -2.65
N GLN A 88 -4.24 7.03 -2.92
CA GLN A 88 -4.40 8.05 -1.90
C GLN A 88 -5.47 7.66 -0.87
N ARG A 89 -6.57 7.04 -1.30
CA ARG A 89 -7.60 6.54 -0.37
C ARG A 89 -7.05 5.48 0.59
N PHE A 90 -6.14 4.60 0.15
CA PHE A 90 -5.49 3.66 1.07
C PHE A 90 -4.61 4.38 2.10
N VAL A 91 -3.85 5.39 1.67
CA VAL A 91 -3.01 6.20 2.55
C VAL A 91 -3.85 6.90 3.61
N ILE A 92 -4.87 7.66 3.18
CA ILE A 92 -5.79 8.36 4.08
C ILE A 92 -6.45 7.38 5.05
N ASN A 93 -6.92 6.24 4.57
CA ASN A 93 -7.56 5.24 5.41
C ASN A 93 -6.63 4.68 6.49
N LEU A 94 -5.35 4.45 6.19
CA LEU A 94 -4.38 4.01 7.19
C LEU A 94 -4.12 5.13 8.21
N ILE A 95 -3.93 6.38 7.76
CA ILE A 95 -3.78 7.55 8.63
C ILE A 95 -4.97 7.64 9.61
N THR A 96 -6.20 7.58 9.10
CA THR A 96 -7.43 7.61 9.90
C THR A 96 -7.45 6.50 10.97
N ARG A 97 -7.02 5.28 10.62
CA ARG A 97 -6.94 4.17 11.60
C ARG A 97 -5.83 4.40 12.63
N LEU A 98 -4.68 4.93 12.21
CA LEU A 98 -3.57 5.28 13.12
C LEU A 98 -3.96 6.39 14.08
N GLU A 99 -4.79 7.35 13.67
CA GLU A 99 -5.37 8.39 14.52
C GLU A 99 -6.43 7.85 15.49
N GLY A 100 -6.92 6.62 15.27
CA GLY A 100 -7.83 5.91 16.18
C GLY A 100 -9.28 5.98 15.75
N HIS A 101 -9.54 6.50 14.56
CA HIS A 101 -10.85 6.51 13.95
C HIS A 101 -11.11 5.21 13.18
N ARG A 102 -12.39 4.91 12.94
CA ARG A 102 -12.74 3.80 12.04
C ARG A 102 -12.47 4.23 10.61
N GLY A 103 -11.55 3.55 9.95
CA GLY A 103 -11.30 3.72 8.52
C GLY A 103 -12.45 3.19 7.65
N GLU A 104 -12.40 3.55 6.37
CA GLU A 104 -13.25 2.95 5.34
C GLU A 104 -12.94 1.45 5.16
N SER A 105 -13.97 0.69 4.80
CA SER A 105 -13.84 -0.70 4.40
C SER A 105 -13.81 -0.79 2.88
N PHE A 106 -12.67 -1.16 2.31
CA PHE A 106 -12.56 -1.37 0.87
C PHE A 106 -13.10 -2.76 0.51
N ARG A 107 -14.34 -2.83 0.02
CA ARG A 107 -14.82 -4.05 -0.66
C ARG A 107 -14.07 -4.16 -1.99
N SER A 108 -13.15 -5.12 -2.09
CA SER A 108 -12.21 -5.21 -3.21
C SER A 108 -12.92 -5.58 -4.52
N HIS A 109 -13.27 -4.58 -5.34
CA HIS A 109 -13.66 -4.75 -6.73
C HIS A 109 -12.57 -4.18 -7.65
N PHE A 110 -11.33 -4.67 -7.51
CA PHE A 110 -10.30 -4.33 -8.48
C PHE A 110 -10.64 -5.00 -9.81
N LYS A 111 -10.97 -4.21 -10.82
CA LYS A 111 -11.21 -4.72 -12.17
C LYS A 111 -9.88 -5.26 -12.73
N PRO A 112 -9.84 -6.52 -13.21
CA PRO A 112 -8.68 -7.02 -13.92
C PRO A 112 -8.37 -6.09 -15.12
N ARG A 113 -7.09 -5.87 -15.41
CA ARG A 113 -6.69 -5.14 -16.61
C ARG A 113 -7.07 -6.01 -17.81
N ILE A 114 -8.15 -5.66 -18.51
CA ILE A 114 -8.54 -6.34 -19.74
C ILE A 114 -7.36 -6.13 -20.72
N PRO A 115 -6.69 -7.20 -21.19
CA PRO A 115 -5.64 -7.04 -22.19
C PRO A 115 -6.29 -6.43 -23.45
N PRO A 116 -5.61 -5.50 -24.15
CA PRO A 116 -6.16 -4.94 -25.38
C PRO A 116 -6.51 -6.11 -26.30
N SER A 117 -7.76 -6.17 -26.73
CA SER A 117 -8.23 -7.15 -27.71
C SER A 117 -7.30 -7.02 -28.92
N ARG A 118 -6.51 -8.06 -29.20
CA ARG A 118 -5.77 -8.16 -30.46
C ARG A 118 -6.83 -8.02 -31.55
N GLY A 119 -6.81 -6.90 -32.26
CA GLY A 119 -7.68 -6.64 -33.40
C GLY A 119 -7.62 -7.85 -34.32
N ARG A 120 -8.74 -8.55 -34.42
CA ARG A 120 -8.93 -9.60 -35.40
C ARG A 120 -9.07 -8.87 -36.73
N ASN A 121 -7.96 -8.71 -37.45
CA ASN A 121 -7.99 -8.31 -38.86
C ASN A 121 -8.78 -9.40 -39.59
N ILE A 122 -9.97 -9.03 -40.06
CA ILE A 122 -10.79 -9.81 -40.98
C ILE A 122 -10.58 -9.24 -42.37
#